data_AF-A0A7Z2JCJ1-F1
#
_entry.id   AF-A0A7Z2JCJ1-F1
#
_cell.length_a   1.000
_cell.length_b   1.000
_cell.length_c   1.000
_cell.angle_alpha   90.00
_cell.angle_beta   90.00
_cell.angle_gamma   90.00
#
_symmetry.space_group_name_H-M   'P 1'
#
loop_
_entity.id
_entity.type
_entity.pdbx_description
1 polymer ?
#
loop_
_entity_poly.entity_id
_entity_poly.type
_entity_poly.pdbx_seq_one_letter_code
_entity_poly.pdbx_strand_id
1 'polypeptide(L)'
;MIELDQLTKTFTQKDGQAVRAVDSVSLSVAEGEICVFLGPSGCGKTTTLKMINRLIEPTSGRVLINGEDTTGLNEVDLRRRIGYVIQQIGLFPNMTIEENITVVPRLLGWDKKRCAGRAAELMSMVALDPKLYLKRYPRELSGGQQQRIGVIRALAADPPVLLMDEPFGAVDPINREAIQNEFFQMQRQLKKTVIMVSHDIDEAIKLGDRIAVFRRGKLVQYDHPDTLLARPHDDFVAQFVGQDSTLKRLLLVKAGDAATQPETARMNTPLAHAFAVMDEADCRYLTVLDEAQHALGFVARRAARGAEGVCGERVTPFPATVSFDDNLRIVLSKMYQFRASWMPVLDAEGAYVGEITQDSIADYLSSGRSRQQTGQPPGAAVRPVAAAV
;
A
#
# COMPACT_ATOMS: atom_id res chain seq x y z
N MET A 1 -0.33 -17.41 3.35
CA MET A 1 1.11 -17.48 3.68
C MET A 1 1.31 -17.58 5.18
N ILE A 2 0.81 -16.63 5.99
CA ILE A 2 0.78 -16.74 7.46
C ILE A 2 -0.68 -16.82 7.91
N GLU A 3 -1.00 -17.72 8.82
CA GLU A 3 -2.33 -17.82 9.42
C GLU A 3 -2.20 -17.91 10.94
N LEU A 4 -2.97 -17.08 11.64
CA LEU A 4 -3.15 -17.12 13.08
C LEU A 4 -4.55 -17.68 13.35
N ASP A 5 -4.63 -18.72 14.16
CA ASP A 5 -5.89 -19.36 14.52
C ASP A 5 -6.07 -19.30 16.04
N GLN A 6 -7.01 -18.46 16.49
CA GLN A 6 -7.37 -18.26 17.90
C GLN A 6 -6.16 -18.03 18.83
N LEU A 7 -5.15 -17.34 18.32
CA LEU A 7 -3.85 -17.19 18.99
C LEU A 7 -4.00 -16.40 20.28
N THR A 8 -3.54 -16.99 21.38
CA THR A 8 -3.74 -16.44 22.73
C THR A 8 -2.44 -16.49 23.53
N LYS A 9 -2.15 -15.43 24.27
CA LYS A 9 -1.07 -15.38 25.26
C LYS A 9 -1.55 -14.81 26.58
N THR A 10 -1.40 -15.61 27.63
CA THR A 10 -1.59 -15.18 29.02
C THR A 10 -0.24 -15.11 29.72
N PHE A 11 0.01 -14.01 30.42
CA PHE A 11 1.12 -13.86 31.35
C PHE A 11 0.58 -13.84 32.78
N THR A 12 1.32 -14.44 33.71
CA THR A 12 1.03 -14.34 35.14
C THR A 12 1.88 -13.21 35.72
N GLN A 13 1.23 -12.21 36.32
CA GLN A 13 1.91 -11.12 37.00
C GLN A 13 2.49 -11.57 38.35
N LYS A 14 3.34 -10.73 38.96
CA LYS A 14 4.02 -11.04 40.23
C LYS A 14 3.06 -11.26 41.40
N ASP A 15 1.87 -10.66 41.34
CA ASP A 15 0.78 -10.81 42.31
C ASP A 15 -0.11 -12.03 42.04
N GLY A 16 0.22 -12.84 41.02
CA GLY A 16 -0.56 -13.99 40.60
C GLY A 16 -1.70 -13.67 39.64
N GLN A 17 -1.95 -12.41 39.30
CA GLN A 17 -3.02 -12.05 38.37
C GLN A 17 -2.66 -12.49 36.93
N ALA A 18 -3.59 -13.20 36.28
CA ALA A 18 -3.46 -13.56 34.88
C ALA A 18 -3.86 -12.40 33.97
N VAL A 19 -2.97 -12.00 33.07
CA VAL A 19 -3.21 -10.97 32.05
C VAL A 19 -3.14 -11.59 30.67
N ARG A 20 -4.26 -11.52 29.94
CA ARG A 20 -4.31 -11.88 28.52
C ARG A 20 -3.74 -10.75 27.68
N ALA A 21 -2.47 -10.87 27.31
CA ALA A 21 -1.80 -9.92 26.44
C ALA A 21 -2.25 -10.04 24.97
N VAL A 22 -2.64 -11.25 24.57
CA VAL A 22 -3.27 -11.54 23.27
C VAL A 22 -4.43 -12.50 23.55
N ASP A 23 -5.61 -12.22 23.02
CA ASP A 23 -6.86 -12.93 23.33
C ASP A 23 -7.56 -13.34 22.02
N SER A 24 -7.39 -14.62 21.65
CA SER A 24 -8.10 -15.27 20.55
C SER A 24 -7.97 -14.58 19.19
N VAL A 25 -6.77 -14.11 18.84
CA VAL A 25 -6.52 -13.39 17.59
C VAL A 25 -6.47 -14.35 16.41
N SER A 26 -7.32 -14.08 15.40
CA SER A 26 -7.32 -14.83 14.15
C SER A 26 -7.21 -13.89 12.94
N LEU A 27 -6.28 -14.18 12.04
CA LEU A 27 -6.08 -13.45 10.78
C LEU A 27 -5.25 -14.28 9.81
N SER A 28 -5.32 -13.94 8.53
CA SER A 28 -4.54 -14.58 7.47
C SER A 28 -3.85 -13.53 6.60
N VAL A 29 -2.54 -13.64 6.45
CA VAL A 29 -1.74 -12.80 5.54
C VAL A 29 -1.38 -13.61 4.30
N ALA A 30 -1.75 -13.08 3.13
CA ALA A 30 -1.49 -13.67 1.83
C ALA A 30 0.00 -13.56 1.45
N GLU A 31 0.43 -14.34 0.46
CA GLU A 31 1.80 -14.26 -0.02
C GLU A 31 2.07 -12.92 -0.71
N GLY A 32 3.20 -12.29 -0.38
CA GLY A 32 3.62 -11.00 -0.93
C GLY A 32 2.90 -9.79 -0.32
N GLU A 33 1.97 -10.01 0.60
CA GLU A 33 1.18 -8.97 1.26
C GLU A 33 1.97 -8.32 2.41
N ILE A 34 1.80 -7.01 2.59
CA ILE A 34 2.26 -6.26 3.76
C ILE A 34 1.07 -6.09 4.72
N CYS A 35 1.15 -6.73 5.88
CA CYS A 35 0.20 -6.57 6.96
C CYS A 35 0.81 -5.70 8.09
N VAL A 36 0.13 -4.62 8.44
CA VAL A 36 0.57 -3.71 9.51
C VAL A 36 -0.30 -3.89 10.76
N PHE A 37 0.34 -4.19 11.89
CA PHE A 37 -0.30 -4.24 13.20
C PHE A 37 -0.27 -2.83 13.80
N LEU A 38 -1.45 -2.29 14.06
CA LEU A 38 -1.68 -0.97 14.65
C LEU A 38 -2.38 -1.05 15.99
N GLY A 39 -2.20 -0.02 16.81
CA GLY A 39 -2.92 0.14 18.07
C GLY A 39 -2.04 0.76 19.16
N PRO A 40 -2.61 1.10 20.33
CA PRO A 40 -1.88 1.70 21.43
C PRO A 40 -0.74 0.84 21.98
N SER A 41 0.18 1.44 22.73
CA SER A 41 1.20 0.70 23.48
C SER A 41 0.57 -0.33 24.42
N GLY A 42 1.15 -1.53 24.48
CA GLY A 42 0.67 -2.61 25.36
C GLY A 42 -0.58 -3.35 24.87
N CYS A 43 -1.10 -3.11 23.66
CA CYS A 43 -2.30 -3.80 23.17
C CYS A 43 -2.06 -5.21 22.60
N GLY A 44 -0.83 -5.73 22.61
CA GLY A 44 -0.49 -7.10 22.22
C GLY A 44 0.27 -7.28 20.90
N LYS A 45 0.48 -6.22 20.09
CA LYS A 45 1.11 -6.30 18.74
C LYS A 45 2.45 -7.03 18.72
N THR A 46 3.41 -6.54 19.50
CA THR A 46 4.76 -7.12 19.62
C THR A 46 4.72 -8.53 20.21
N THR A 47 3.78 -8.81 21.13
CA THR A 47 3.59 -10.17 21.67
C THR A 47 3.11 -11.11 20.57
N THR A 48 2.13 -10.71 19.76
CA THR A 48 1.66 -11.45 18.59
C THR A 48 2.81 -11.72 17.62
N LEU A 49 3.59 -10.69 17.26
CA LEU A 49 4.74 -10.82 16.36
C LEU A 49 5.78 -11.83 16.90
N LYS A 50 6.08 -11.76 18.20
CA LYS A 50 7.00 -12.68 18.88
C LYS A 50 6.48 -14.10 18.95
N MET A 51 5.16 -14.31 19.01
CA MET A 51 4.56 -15.64 18.93
C MET A 51 4.68 -16.24 17.53
N ILE A 52 4.54 -15.43 16.47
CA ILE A 52 4.74 -15.91 15.08
C ILE A 52 6.17 -16.43 14.89
N ASN A 53 7.16 -15.73 15.43
CA ASN A 53 8.56 -16.17 15.39
C ASN A 53 8.91 -17.22 16.47
N ARG A 54 7.93 -17.66 17.27
CA ARG A 54 8.09 -18.51 18.47
C ARG A 54 9.21 -18.04 19.41
N LEU A 55 9.43 -16.73 19.55
CA LEU A 55 10.25 -16.17 20.65
C LEU A 55 9.50 -16.20 21.98
N ILE A 56 8.17 -16.21 21.90
CA ILE A 56 7.25 -16.43 23.02
C ILE A 56 6.33 -17.55 22.58
N GLU A 57 6.21 -18.61 23.36
CA GLU A 57 5.23 -19.66 23.04
C GLU A 57 3.80 -19.18 23.32
N PRO A 58 2.84 -19.45 22.44
CA PRO A 58 1.43 -19.17 22.70
C PRO A 58 0.93 -20.00 23.89
N THR A 59 -0.04 -19.47 24.63
CA THR A 59 -0.77 -20.23 25.64
C THR A 59 -1.76 -21.20 24.99
N SER A 60 -2.39 -20.77 23.89
CA SER A 60 -3.27 -21.58 23.05
C SER A 60 -3.40 -20.98 21.65
N GLY A 61 -4.03 -21.72 20.75
CA GLY A 61 -4.15 -21.36 19.34
C GLY A 61 -2.92 -21.81 18.54
N ARG A 62 -2.93 -21.51 17.23
CA ARG A 62 -1.92 -21.99 16.28
C ARG A 62 -1.39 -20.88 15.41
N VAL A 63 -0.14 -21.04 14.97
CA VAL A 63 0.47 -20.24 13.92
C VAL A 63 0.86 -21.19 12.80
N LEU A 64 0.31 -20.95 11.61
CA LEU A 64 0.66 -21.69 10.41
C LEU A 64 1.48 -20.80 9.48
N ILE A 65 2.56 -21.35 8.91
CA ILE A 65 3.36 -20.69 7.87
C ILE A 65 3.43 -21.64 6.69
N ASN A 66 3.03 -21.16 5.50
CA ASN A 66 2.84 -22.01 4.30
C ASN A 66 1.90 -23.20 4.54
N GLY A 67 0.90 -23.03 5.41
CA GLY A 67 -0.06 -24.09 5.77
C GLY A 67 0.50 -25.12 6.77
N GLU A 68 1.75 -25.00 7.20
CA GLU A 68 2.37 -25.89 8.20
C GLU A 68 2.26 -25.29 9.61
N ASP A 69 1.74 -26.05 10.58
CA ASP A 69 1.69 -25.64 12.00
C ASP A 69 3.10 -25.58 12.59
N THR A 70 3.45 -24.43 13.15
CA THR A 70 4.79 -24.17 13.68
C THR A 70 5.06 -24.80 15.06
N THR A 71 4.04 -25.28 15.77
CA THR A 71 4.13 -25.76 17.17
C THR A 71 5.11 -26.93 17.33
N GLY A 72 5.12 -27.86 16.38
CA GLY A 72 6.01 -29.03 16.39
C GLY A 72 7.40 -28.80 15.80
N LEU A 73 7.65 -27.63 15.21
CA LEU A 73 8.91 -27.36 14.51
C LEU A 73 10.06 -27.05 15.47
N ASN A 74 11.28 -27.33 15.03
CA ASN A 74 12.48 -26.84 15.72
C ASN A 74 12.54 -25.30 15.63
N GLU A 75 12.62 -24.63 16.77
CA GLU A 75 12.61 -23.17 16.83
C GLU A 75 13.77 -22.50 16.07
N VAL A 76 14.95 -23.12 16.07
CA VAL A 76 16.13 -22.57 15.40
C VAL A 76 15.93 -22.61 13.89
N ASP A 77 15.43 -23.73 13.36
CA ASP A 77 15.18 -23.87 11.93
C ASP A 77 14.01 -22.99 11.46
N LEU A 78 12.97 -22.84 12.28
CA LEU A 78 11.88 -21.90 12.03
C LEU A 78 12.42 -20.46 11.92
N ARG A 79 13.19 -20.01 12.92
CA ARG A 79 13.73 -18.64 12.95
C ARG A 79 14.73 -18.37 11.83
N ARG A 80 15.44 -19.39 11.34
CA ARG A 80 16.33 -19.24 10.17
C ARG A 80 15.57 -19.02 8.86
N ARG A 81 14.30 -19.43 8.79
CA ARG A 81 13.41 -19.23 7.64
C ARG A 81 12.58 -17.95 7.72
N ILE A 82 12.69 -17.21 8.82
CA ILE A 82 11.95 -15.96 9.05
C ILE A 82 12.96 -14.81 9.21
N GLY A 83 12.82 -13.78 8.38
CA GLY A 83 13.53 -12.53 8.63
C GLY A 83 12.91 -11.82 9.83
N TYR A 84 13.70 -11.41 10.82
CA TYR A 84 13.19 -10.69 12.00
C TYR A 84 13.95 -9.38 12.20
N VAL A 85 13.26 -8.26 12.03
CA VAL A 85 13.76 -6.91 12.31
C VAL A 85 13.27 -6.51 13.69
N ILE A 86 14.19 -6.20 14.59
CA ILE A 86 13.87 -5.87 15.98
C ILE A 86 13.74 -4.34 16.14
N GLN A 87 13.07 -3.90 17.19
CA GLN A 87 12.84 -2.48 17.47
C GLN A 87 14.12 -1.66 17.63
N GLN A 88 15.18 -2.28 18.17
CA GLN A 88 16.52 -1.71 18.16
C GLN A 88 17.26 -2.14 16.89
N ILE A 89 18.25 -1.38 16.44
CA ILE A 89 19.02 -1.69 15.23
C ILE A 89 19.57 -3.14 15.25
N GLY A 90 19.93 -3.64 16.44
CA GLY A 90 20.17 -5.06 16.68
C GLY A 90 21.43 -5.61 16.02
N LEU A 91 22.35 -4.75 15.57
CA LEU A 91 23.63 -5.14 14.97
C LEU A 91 24.64 -5.56 16.04
N PHE A 92 25.49 -6.53 15.68
CA PHE A 92 26.62 -6.96 16.50
C PHE A 92 27.74 -5.92 16.41
N PRO A 93 28.09 -5.23 17.51
CA PRO A 93 29.03 -4.10 17.48
C PRO A 93 30.48 -4.52 17.21
N ASN A 94 30.80 -5.78 17.48
CA ASN A 94 32.11 -6.40 17.30
C ASN A 94 32.26 -7.11 15.94
N MET A 95 31.29 -6.95 15.04
CA MET A 95 31.31 -7.49 13.69
C MET A 95 31.26 -6.34 12.69
N THR A 96 31.91 -6.53 11.55
CA THR A 96 31.77 -5.64 10.39
C THR A 96 30.34 -5.68 9.83
N ILE A 97 29.99 -4.74 8.95
CA ILE A 97 28.69 -4.72 8.27
C ILE A 97 28.48 -5.98 7.42
N GLU A 98 29.51 -6.43 6.69
CA GLU A 98 29.45 -7.68 5.92
C GLU A 98 29.17 -8.89 6.83
N GLU A 99 29.86 -8.98 7.97
CA GLU A 99 29.65 -10.05 8.94
C GLU A 99 28.26 -10.01 9.53
N ASN A 100 27.77 -8.81 9.89
CA ASN A 100 26.40 -8.60 10.37
C ASN A 100 25.36 -9.09 9.37
N ILE A 101 25.48 -8.70 8.09
CA ILE A 101 24.54 -9.11 7.04
C ILE A 101 24.60 -10.63 6.82
N THR A 102 25.79 -11.22 6.89
CA THR A 102 26.00 -12.63 6.50
C THR A 102 25.87 -13.64 7.63
N VAL A 103 25.49 -13.22 8.85
CA VAL A 103 25.33 -14.13 10.01
C VAL A 103 24.42 -15.32 9.68
N VAL A 104 23.19 -15.07 9.22
CA VAL A 104 22.22 -16.16 8.95
C VAL A 104 22.63 -16.99 7.72
N PRO A 105 23.03 -16.40 6.57
CA PRO A 105 23.61 -17.16 5.45
C PRO A 105 24.73 -18.13 5.86
N ARG A 106 25.67 -17.70 6.71
CA ARG A 106 26.76 -18.56 7.20
C ARG A 106 26.23 -19.71 8.07
N LEU A 107 25.25 -19.45 8.93
CA LEU A 107 24.60 -20.50 9.75
C LEU A 107 23.82 -21.52 8.89
N LEU A 108 23.38 -21.12 7.69
CA LEU A 108 22.78 -22.00 6.69
C LEU A 108 23.81 -22.70 5.79
N GLY A 109 25.11 -22.53 6.07
CA GLY A 109 26.19 -23.19 5.34
C GLY A 109 26.51 -22.59 3.98
N TRP A 110 26.13 -21.34 3.70
CA TRP A 110 26.50 -20.69 2.43
C TRP A 110 28.01 -20.45 2.38
N ASP A 111 28.61 -20.62 1.20
CA ASP A 111 30.02 -20.35 1.00
C ASP A 111 30.34 -18.84 1.08
N LYS A 112 31.61 -18.53 1.33
CA LYS A 112 32.08 -17.15 1.53
C LYS A 112 31.82 -16.26 0.31
N LYS A 113 31.95 -16.78 -0.92
CA LYS A 113 31.77 -16.01 -2.15
C LYS A 113 30.29 -15.64 -2.32
N ARG A 114 29.38 -16.60 -2.08
CA ARG A 114 27.93 -16.37 -2.10
C ARG A 114 27.51 -15.36 -1.03
N CYS A 115 28.04 -15.47 0.18
CA CYS A 115 27.77 -14.52 1.27
C CYS A 115 28.18 -13.08 0.89
N ALA A 116 29.41 -12.90 0.39
CA ALA A 116 29.92 -11.59 0.01
C ALA A 116 29.12 -10.97 -1.15
N GLY A 117 28.75 -11.79 -2.15
CA GLY A 117 27.90 -11.36 -3.27
C GLY A 117 26.52 -10.88 -2.80
N ARG A 118 25.87 -11.66 -1.92
CA ARG A 118 24.56 -11.30 -1.36
C ARG A 118 24.62 -10.03 -0.49
N ALA A 119 25.67 -9.87 0.30
CA ALA A 119 25.84 -8.66 1.11
C ALA A 119 26.02 -7.41 0.25
N ALA A 120 26.79 -7.50 -0.84
CA ALA A 120 26.97 -6.39 -1.77
C ALA A 120 25.67 -6.03 -2.51
N GLU A 121 24.93 -7.04 -2.99
CA GLU A 121 23.64 -6.87 -3.65
C GLU A 121 22.65 -6.10 -2.75
N LEU A 122 22.48 -6.55 -1.50
CA LEU A 122 21.55 -5.95 -0.56
C LEU A 122 21.95 -4.54 -0.14
N MET A 123 23.24 -4.26 0.00
CA MET A 123 23.74 -2.91 0.28
C MET A 123 23.41 -1.94 -0.85
N SER A 124 23.53 -2.38 -2.11
CA SER A 124 23.13 -1.57 -3.27
C SER A 124 21.64 -1.29 -3.30
N MET A 125 20.78 -2.23 -2.88
CA MET A 125 19.32 -2.01 -2.80
C MET A 125 18.91 -0.92 -1.80
N VAL A 126 19.72 -0.67 -0.77
CA VAL A 126 19.47 0.41 0.23
C VAL A 126 20.33 1.65 -0.02
N ALA A 127 20.80 1.83 -1.25
CA ALA A 127 21.62 2.98 -1.66
C ALA A 127 22.88 3.20 -0.80
N LEU A 128 23.50 2.12 -0.31
CA LEU A 128 24.77 2.16 0.40
C LEU A 128 25.86 1.49 -0.44
N ASP A 129 26.95 2.22 -0.73
CA ASP A 129 28.06 1.66 -1.53
C ASP A 129 28.74 0.50 -0.79
N PRO A 130 28.67 -0.74 -1.31
CA PRO A 130 29.29 -1.89 -0.67
C PRO A 130 30.80 -1.72 -0.42
N LYS A 131 31.51 -1.04 -1.34
CA LYS A 131 32.97 -0.86 -1.24
C LYS A 131 33.36 0.01 -0.05
N LEU A 132 32.52 0.99 0.29
CA LEU A 132 32.78 1.93 1.37
C LEU A 132 32.35 1.42 2.74
N TYR A 133 31.26 0.64 2.80
CA TYR A 133 30.58 0.33 4.06
C TYR A 133 30.75 -1.11 4.55
N LEU A 134 30.96 -2.11 3.69
CA LEU A 134 30.96 -3.52 4.11
C LEU A 134 32.01 -3.84 5.19
N LYS A 135 33.17 -3.20 5.13
CA LYS A 135 34.29 -3.40 6.07
C LYS A 135 34.21 -2.55 7.34
N ARG A 136 33.24 -1.64 7.43
CA ARG A 136 33.05 -0.78 8.61
C ARG A 136 32.35 -1.55 9.72
N TYR A 137 32.45 -1.03 10.94
CA TYR A 137 31.71 -1.46 12.12
C TYR A 137 30.49 -0.57 12.36
N PRO A 138 29.41 -1.06 13.00
CA PRO A 138 28.19 -0.30 13.23
C PRO A 138 28.39 1.10 13.83
N ARG A 139 29.35 1.26 14.75
CA ARG A 139 29.69 2.54 15.39
C ARG A 139 30.19 3.62 14.43
N GLU A 140 30.61 3.24 13.22
CA GLU A 140 31.14 4.15 12.20
C GLU A 140 30.03 4.63 11.23
N LEU A 141 28.77 4.30 11.52
CA LEU A 141 27.60 4.59 10.68
C LEU A 141 26.58 5.42 11.45
N SER A 142 25.82 6.25 10.73
CA SER A 142 24.69 6.98 11.31
C SER A 142 23.55 6.04 11.70
N GLY A 143 22.67 6.46 12.61
CA GLY A 143 21.53 5.64 13.06
C GLY A 143 20.64 5.15 11.91
N GLY A 144 20.33 6.01 10.93
CA GLY A 144 19.56 5.62 9.75
C GLY A 144 20.29 4.63 8.82
N GLN A 145 21.62 4.70 8.71
CA GLN A 145 22.41 3.72 7.96
C GLN A 145 22.41 2.36 8.68
N GLN A 146 22.59 2.37 10.00
CA GLN A 146 22.52 1.15 10.80
C GLN A 146 21.13 0.50 10.70
N GLN A 147 20.04 1.28 10.74
CA GLN A 147 18.68 0.77 10.60
C GLN A 147 18.48 0.05 9.26
N ARG A 148 18.95 0.65 8.16
CA ARG A 148 18.93 0.03 6.83
C ARG A 148 19.65 -1.31 6.82
N ILE A 149 20.81 -1.40 7.47
CA ILE A 149 21.57 -2.64 7.61
C ILE A 149 20.79 -3.68 8.44
N GLY A 150 20.11 -3.25 9.51
CA GLY A 150 19.24 -4.10 10.31
C GLY A 150 18.13 -4.76 9.48
N VAL A 151 17.50 -3.99 8.58
CA VAL A 151 16.47 -4.47 7.65
C VAL A 151 17.05 -5.47 6.65
N ILE A 152 18.12 -5.13 5.92
CA ILE A 152 18.67 -6.04 4.90
C ILE A 152 19.31 -7.29 5.49
N ARG A 153 19.82 -7.23 6.73
CA ARG A 153 20.31 -8.43 7.43
C ARG A 153 19.20 -9.47 7.58
N ALA A 154 17.98 -9.04 7.90
CA ALA A 154 16.84 -9.94 8.00
C ALA A 154 16.47 -10.56 6.64
N LEU A 155 16.86 -9.94 5.52
CA LEU A 155 16.65 -10.41 4.15
C LEU A 155 17.82 -11.23 3.57
N ALA A 156 18.94 -11.31 4.28
CA ALA A 156 20.18 -11.88 3.77
C ALA A 156 20.04 -13.35 3.38
N ALA A 157 19.30 -14.12 4.18
CA ALA A 157 19.00 -15.53 3.92
C ALA A 157 17.85 -15.76 2.91
N ASP A 158 17.35 -14.68 2.29
CA ASP A 158 16.20 -14.67 1.39
C ASP A 158 14.92 -15.33 1.95
N PRO A 159 14.53 -15.05 3.21
CA PRO A 159 13.36 -15.68 3.81
C PRO A 159 12.09 -15.27 3.07
N PRO A 160 11.07 -16.14 2.99
CA PRO A 160 9.81 -15.80 2.34
C PRO A 160 8.90 -14.92 3.24
N VAL A 161 9.17 -14.89 4.55
CA VAL A 161 8.47 -14.08 5.56
C VAL A 161 9.45 -13.12 6.24
N LEU A 162 8.99 -11.88 6.45
CA LEU A 162 9.68 -10.84 7.18
C LEU A 162 8.79 -10.26 8.28
N LEU A 163 9.25 -10.32 9.52
CA LEU A 163 8.58 -9.78 10.69
C LEU A 163 9.35 -8.55 11.16
N MET A 164 8.65 -7.45 11.42
CA MET A 164 9.28 -6.19 11.82
C MET A 164 8.60 -5.60 13.05
N ASP A 165 9.36 -5.35 14.10
CA ASP A 165 8.86 -4.74 15.33
C ASP A 165 9.29 -3.27 15.36
N GLU A 166 8.42 -2.34 14.97
CA GLU A 166 8.69 -0.89 14.87
C GLU A 166 9.99 -0.53 14.12
N PRO A 167 10.15 -0.99 12.86
CA PRO A 167 11.41 -0.89 12.12
C PRO A 167 11.86 0.54 11.81
N PHE A 168 11.02 1.57 12.01
CA PHE A 168 11.37 2.96 11.73
C PHE A 168 11.16 3.90 12.93
N GLY A 169 10.79 3.37 14.10
CA GLY A 169 10.42 4.18 15.27
C GLY A 169 11.58 5.04 15.81
N ALA A 170 12.83 4.57 15.70
CA ALA A 170 14.02 5.25 16.21
C ALA A 170 14.66 6.24 15.22
N VAL A 171 14.07 6.46 14.03
CA VAL A 171 14.62 7.33 12.99
C VAL A 171 13.93 8.70 13.03
N ASP A 172 14.71 9.76 12.79
CA ASP A 172 14.19 11.12 12.64
C ASP A 172 13.17 11.22 11.50
N PRO A 173 12.19 12.15 11.59
CA PRO A 173 11.09 12.20 10.62
C PRO A 173 11.52 12.36 9.15
N ILE A 174 12.58 13.12 8.89
CA ILE A 174 13.05 13.39 7.51
C ILE A 174 13.64 12.12 6.91
N ASN A 175 14.52 11.43 7.64
CA ASN A 175 15.12 10.19 7.15
C ASN A 175 14.13 9.01 7.18
N ARG A 176 13.12 9.04 8.06
CA ARG A 176 12.08 8.01 8.14
C ARG A 176 11.36 7.83 6.82
N GLU A 177 10.92 8.92 6.19
CA GLU A 177 10.16 8.85 4.94
C GLU A 177 10.99 8.24 3.80
N ALA A 178 12.26 8.64 3.69
CA ALA A 178 13.19 8.11 2.70
C ALA A 178 13.41 6.59 2.89
N ILE A 179 13.65 6.16 4.13
CA ILE A 179 13.85 4.73 4.46
C ILE A 179 12.58 3.92 4.19
N GLN A 180 11.39 4.44 4.50
CA GLN A 180 10.12 3.79 4.19
C GLN A 180 9.93 3.61 2.68
N ASN A 181 10.25 4.64 1.88
CA ASN A 181 10.15 4.57 0.42
C ASN A 181 11.12 3.53 -0.16
N GLU A 182 12.38 3.52 0.29
CA GLU A 182 13.39 2.53 -0.10
C GLU A 182 12.94 1.11 0.27
N PHE A 183 12.43 0.92 1.50
CA PHE A 183 11.91 -0.37 1.94
C PHE A 183 10.73 -0.84 1.07
N PHE A 184 9.79 0.06 0.77
CA PHE A 184 8.63 -0.26 -0.06
C PHE A 184 9.02 -0.66 -1.48
N GLN A 185 9.98 0.05 -2.08
CA GLN A 185 10.53 -0.32 -3.40
C GLN A 185 11.20 -1.70 -3.35
N MET A 186 12.00 -1.95 -2.31
CA MET A 186 12.66 -3.25 -2.11
C MET A 186 11.65 -4.37 -1.91
N GLN A 187 10.62 -4.17 -1.08
CA GLN A 187 9.59 -5.18 -0.85
C GLN A 187 8.85 -5.50 -2.15
N ARG A 188 8.50 -4.50 -2.96
CA ARG A 188 7.85 -4.71 -4.27
C ARG A 188 8.72 -5.53 -5.22
N GLN A 189 10.04 -5.33 -5.20
CA GLN A 189 10.98 -6.10 -6.01
C GLN A 189 11.11 -7.54 -5.53
N LEU A 190 11.17 -7.76 -4.21
CA LEU A 190 11.41 -9.09 -3.62
C LEU A 190 10.14 -9.91 -3.38
N LYS A 191 8.96 -9.27 -3.42
CA LYS A 191 7.62 -9.85 -3.18
C LYS A 191 7.56 -10.70 -1.91
N LYS A 192 8.25 -10.28 -0.84
CA LYS A 192 8.24 -10.97 0.45
C LYS A 192 6.96 -10.65 1.21
N THR A 193 6.50 -11.60 2.01
CA THR A 193 5.36 -11.40 2.90
C THR A 193 5.84 -10.72 4.17
N VAL A 194 5.22 -9.59 4.54
CA VAL A 194 5.68 -8.76 5.64
C VAL A 194 4.59 -8.62 6.69
N ILE A 195 4.94 -8.83 7.95
CA ILE A 195 4.14 -8.36 9.09
C ILE A 195 4.97 -7.34 9.84
N MET A 196 4.47 -6.10 9.94
CA MET A 196 5.15 -5.05 10.69
C MET A 196 4.27 -4.47 11.78
N VAL A 197 4.89 -4.13 12.91
CA VAL A 197 4.25 -3.42 14.01
C VAL A 197 4.58 -1.94 13.87
N SER A 198 3.55 -1.10 13.90
CA SER A 198 3.72 0.35 13.98
C SER A 198 2.71 0.95 14.97
N HIS A 199 3.02 2.16 15.43
CA HIS A 199 2.10 3.03 16.15
C HIS A 199 1.65 4.21 15.28
N ASP A 200 2.17 4.33 14.06
CA ASP A 200 1.92 5.42 13.12
C ASP A 200 0.91 4.96 12.05
N ILE A 201 -0.24 5.62 12.01
CA ILE A 201 -1.31 5.33 11.06
C ILE A 201 -0.88 5.69 9.62
N ASP A 202 -0.07 6.72 9.44
CA ASP A 202 0.33 7.18 8.10
C ASP A 202 1.32 6.18 7.49
N GLU A 203 2.18 5.58 8.31
CA GLU A 203 3.02 4.45 7.91
C GLU A 203 2.17 3.26 7.45
N ALA A 204 1.15 2.90 8.23
CA ALA A 204 0.29 1.77 7.91
C ALA A 204 -0.53 1.99 6.63
N ILE A 205 -1.02 3.20 6.40
CA ILE A 205 -1.74 3.57 5.18
C ILE A 205 -0.81 3.56 3.97
N LYS A 206 0.42 4.03 4.13
CA LYS A 206 1.40 4.13 3.05
C LYS A 206 1.95 2.77 2.61
N LEU A 207 2.19 1.87 3.57
CA LEU A 207 2.90 0.61 3.33
C LEU A 207 1.99 -0.62 3.31
N GLY A 208 0.88 -0.60 4.05
CA GLY A 208 0.06 -1.79 4.31
C GLY A 208 -0.92 -2.09 3.17
N ASP A 209 -0.93 -3.34 2.73
CA ASP A 209 -2.05 -3.90 1.98
C ASP A 209 -3.21 -4.25 2.93
N ARG A 210 -2.87 -4.61 4.17
CA ARG A 210 -3.81 -4.87 5.27
C ARG A 210 -3.37 -4.19 6.55
N ILE A 211 -4.34 -3.73 7.31
CA ILE A 211 -4.13 -3.15 8.64
C ILE A 211 -4.93 -3.96 9.65
N ALA A 212 -4.24 -4.48 10.66
CA ALA A 212 -4.83 -5.15 11.81
C ALA A 212 -4.79 -4.20 13.02
N VAL A 213 -5.94 -3.70 13.45
CA VAL A 213 -6.05 -2.81 14.60
C VAL A 213 -6.28 -3.61 15.88
N PHE A 214 -5.38 -3.44 16.85
CA PHE A 214 -5.39 -4.14 18.13
C PHE A 214 -5.83 -3.22 19.27
N ARG A 215 -6.67 -3.75 20.18
CA ARG A 215 -7.05 -3.10 21.43
C ARG A 215 -7.14 -4.14 22.55
N ARG A 216 -6.42 -3.92 23.64
CA ARG A 216 -6.45 -4.76 24.85
C ARG A 216 -6.33 -6.27 24.54
N GLY A 217 -5.35 -6.64 23.71
CA GLY A 217 -5.06 -8.02 23.32
C GLY A 217 -5.96 -8.59 22.23
N LYS A 218 -6.98 -7.87 21.78
CA LYS A 218 -7.92 -8.33 20.75
C LYS A 218 -7.68 -7.64 19.42
N LEU A 219 -7.95 -8.37 18.34
CA LEU A 219 -8.10 -7.82 17.01
C LEU A 219 -9.48 -7.17 16.89
N VAL A 220 -9.52 -5.86 16.65
CA VAL A 220 -10.76 -5.07 16.55
C VAL A 220 -11.23 -4.99 15.11
N GLN A 221 -10.32 -4.73 14.18
CA GLN A 221 -10.61 -4.65 12.76
C GLN A 221 -9.39 -5.12 11.96
N TYR A 222 -9.63 -5.83 10.87
CA TYR A 222 -8.61 -6.31 9.94
C TYR A 222 -9.08 -6.10 8.51
N ASP A 223 -8.55 -5.09 7.83
CA ASP A 223 -9.06 -4.70 6.52
C ASP A 223 -8.00 -3.99 5.66
N HIS A 224 -8.32 -3.73 4.39
CA HIS A 224 -7.58 -2.84 3.53
C HIS A 224 -7.62 -1.39 4.07
N PRO A 225 -6.53 -0.59 3.94
CA PRO A 225 -6.50 0.77 4.49
C PRO A 225 -7.67 1.67 4.08
N ASP A 226 -8.10 1.61 2.80
CA ASP A 226 -9.24 2.40 2.33
C ASP A 226 -10.56 2.01 3.01
N THR A 227 -10.81 0.71 3.25
CA THR A 227 -11.99 0.26 3.99
C THR A 227 -11.91 0.68 5.46
N LEU A 228 -10.73 0.58 6.08
CA LEU A 228 -10.51 1.02 7.46
C LEU A 228 -10.85 2.51 7.64
N LEU A 229 -10.45 3.35 6.68
CA LEU A 229 -10.71 4.79 6.66
C LEU A 229 -12.18 5.12 6.36
N ALA A 230 -12.79 4.40 5.41
CA ALA A 230 -14.16 4.64 4.98
C ALA A 230 -15.20 4.12 5.99
N ARG A 231 -14.88 3.02 6.68
CA ARG A 231 -15.78 2.28 7.57
C ARG A 231 -15.03 1.76 8.80
N PRO A 232 -14.66 2.65 9.73
CA PRO A 232 -14.13 2.23 11.01
C PRO A 232 -15.19 1.39 11.77
N HIS A 233 -14.76 0.28 12.37
CA HIS A 233 -15.66 -0.66 13.05
C HIS A 233 -16.34 -0.06 14.29
N ASP A 234 -15.60 0.75 15.06
CA ASP A 234 -16.11 1.43 16.26
C ASP A 234 -15.47 2.81 16.44
N ASP A 235 -15.96 3.58 17.42
CA ASP A 235 -15.46 4.92 17.74
C ASP A 235 -13.97 4.95 18.06
N PHE A 236 -13.44 3.87 18.62
CA PHE A 236 -12.02 3.77 18.90
C PHE A 236 -11.21 3.67 17.60
N VAL A 237 -11.63 2.85 16.64
CA VAL A 237 -10.97 2.80 15.33
C VAL A 237 -11.10 4.15 14.63
N ALA A 238 -12.28 4.78 14.66
CA ALA A 238 -12.49 6.10 14.06
C ALA A 238 -11.55 7.17 14.65
N GLN A 239 -11.43 7.22 15.99
CA GLN A 239 -10.52 8.12 16.68
C GLN A 239 -9.04 7.80 16.41
N PHE A 240 -8.69 6.51 16.33
CA PHE A 240 -7.31 6.07 16.12
C PHE A 240 -6.82 6.41 14.70
N VAL A 241 -7.70 6.29 13.71
CA VAL A 241 -7.40 6.62 12.31
C VAL A 241 -7.29 8.14 12.10
N GLY A 242 -8.05 8.91 12.89
CA GLY A 242 -7.98 10.37 12.97
C GLY A 242 -9.00 11.10 12.10
N GLN A 243 -9.18 12.40 12.39
CA GLN A 243 -10.17 13.27 11.75
C GLN A 243 -9.88 13.53 10.26
N ASP A 244 -8.62 13.42 9.85
CA ASP A 244 -8.19 13.64 8.46
C ASP A 244 -8.31 12.37 7.59
N SER A 245 -9.07 11.37 8.04
CA SER A 245 -9.27 10.10 7.33
C SER A 245 -9.66 10.31 5.87
N THR A 246 -10.60 11.23 5.61
CA THR A 246 -11.05 11.60 4.27
C THR A 246 -9.91 12.10 3.38
N LEU A 247 -9.01 12.92 3.91
CA LEU A 247 -7.85 13.41 3.15
C LEU A 247 -6.83 12.31 2.90
N LYS A 248 -6.62 11.41 3.86
CA LYS A 248 -5.72 10.26 3.70
C LYS A 248 -6.20 9.30 2.62
N ARG A 249 -7.52 9.16 2.43
CA ARG A 249 -8.10 8.37 1.34
C ARG A 249 -7.72 8.89 -0.05
N LEU A 250 -7.42 10.19 -0.20
CA LEU A 250 -6.94 10.75 -1.47
C LEU A 250 -5.63 10.12 -1.96
N LEU A 251 -4.85 9.53 -1.06
CA LEU A 251 -3.60 8.82 -1.40
C LEU A 251 -3.82 7.38 -1.86
N LEU A 252 -4.97 6.80 -1.53
CA LEU A 252 -5.28 5.39 -1.71
C LEU A 252 -6.22 5.13 -2.88
N VAL A 253 -7.18 6.03 -3.08
CA VAL A 253 -8.18 5.91 -4.13
C VAL A 253 -7.56 6.31 -5.46
N LYS A 254 -7.69 5.43 -6.45
CA LYS A 254 -7.24 5.69 -7.81
C LYS A 254 -8.27 6.51 -8.57
N ALA A 255 -7.80 7.30 -9.54
CA ALA A 255 -8.64 8.11 -10.39
C ALA A 255 -9.70 7.26 -11.11
N GLY A 256 -9.30 6.08 -11.59
CA GLY A 256 -10.22 5.14 -12.24
C GLY A 256 -11.37 4.63 -11.35
N ASP A 257 -11.12 4.43 -10.06
CA ASP A 257 -12.13 3.94 -9.11
C ASP A 257 -13.20 5.00 -8.80
N ALA A 258 -12.82 6.28 -8.87
CA ALA A 258 -13.70 7.44 -8.65
C ALA A 258 -14.16 8.11 -9.95
N ALA A 259 -13.79 7.54 -11.11
CA ALA A 259 -14.17 8.09 -12.40
C ALA A 259 -15.65 7.86 -12.67
N THR A 260 -16.32 8.87 -13.22
CA THR A 260 -17.65 8.75 -13.79
C THR A 260 -17.55 8.43 -15.28
N GLN A 261 -18.61 7.82 -15.82
CA GLN A 261 -18.70 7.51 -17.24
C GLN A 261 -19.79 8.38 -17.88
N PRO A 262 -19.47 9.62 -18.29
CA PRO A 262 -20.41 10.49 -18.99
C PRO A 262 -20.61 10.02 -20.44
N GLU A 263 -21.62 10.59 -21.09
CA GLU A 263 -21.81 10.43 -22.53
C GLU A 263 -20.59 10.94 -23.33
N THR A 264 -20.32 10.32 -24.47
CA THR A 264 -19.17 10.64 -25.35
C THR A 264 -19.60 10.79 -26.81
N ALA A 265 -18.79 11.48 -27.61
CA ALA A 265 -19.00 11.63 -29.04
C ALA A 265 -17.90 10.94 -29.85
N ARG A 266 -18.20 10.58 -31.10
CA ARG A 266 -17.21 10.13 -32.09
C ARG A 266 -16.77 11.31 -32.96
N MET A 267 -15.66 11.16 -33.67
CA MET A 267 -15.17 12.19 -34.61
C MET A 267 -16.21 12.59 -35.66
N ASN A 268 -17.00 11.64 -36.14
CA ASN A 268 -18.04 11.84 -37.15
C ASN A 268 -19.41 12.25 -36.58
N THR A 269 -19.56 12.37 -35.26
CA THR A 269 -20.82 12.79 -34.64
C THR A 269 -21.17 14.21 -35.08
N PRO A 270 -22.37 14.47 -35.65
CA PRO A 270 -22.78 15.82 -36.02
C PRO A 270 -22.84 16.75 -34.82
N LEU A 271 -22.37 17.99 -34.96
CA LEU A 271 -22.34 18.97 -33.86
C LEU A 271 -23.75 19.28 -33.31
N ALA A 272 -24.77 19.28 -34.18
CA ALA A 272 -26.17 19.45 -33.76
C ALA A 272 -26.63 18.31 -32.85
N HIS A 273 -26.24 17.07 -33.14
CA HIS A 273 -26.55 15.92 -32.31
C HIS A 273 -25.78 15.95 -30.98
N ALA A 274 -24.48 16.26 -31.02
CA ALA A 274 -23.69 16.45 -29.82
C ALA A 274 -24.26 17.56 -28.91
N PHE A 275 -24.75 18.66 -29.49
CA PHE A 275 -25.42 19.71 -28.73
C PHE A 275 -26.72 19.21 -28.08
N ALA A 276 -27.54 18.43 -28.80
CA ALA A 276 -28.77 17.86 -28.25
C ALA A 276 -28.50 16.92 -27.07
N VAL A 277 -27.48 16.06 -27.18
CA VAL A 277 -27.04 15.18 -26.08
C VAL A 277 -26.58 16.00 -24.87
N MET A 278 -25.82 17.08 -25.09
CA MET A 278 -25.40 17.98 -23.99
C MET A 278 -26.58 18.71 -23.34
N ASP A 279 -27.64 19.00 -24.11
CA ASP A 279 -28.85 19.65 -23.61
C ASP A 279 -29.69 18.69 -22.76
N GLU A 280 -29.88 17.45 -23.24
CA GLU A 280 -30.63 16.39 -22.55
C GLU A 280 -29.92 15.92 -21.27
N ALA A 281 -28.61 15.72 -21.32
CA ALA A 281 -27.80 15.28 -20.19
C ALA A 281 -27.37 16.44 -19.25
N ASP A 282 -27.78 17.68 -19.54
CA ASP A 282 -27.34 18.93 -18.90
C ASP A 282 -25.82 19.02 -18.66
N CYS A 283 -25.03 18.59 -19.66
CA CYS A 283 -23.58 18.64 -19.58
C CYS A 283 -23.01 19.81 -20.39
N ARG A 284 -21.79 20.24 -20.02
CA ARG A 284 -21.14 21.42 -20.64
C ARG A 284 -20.25 21.07 -21.82
N TYR A 285 -19.95 19.79 -22.01
CA TYR A 285 -19.04 19.28 -23.01
C TYR A 285 -19.29 17.79 -23.25
N LEU A 286 -18.75 17.26 -24.35
CA LEU A 286 -18.60 15.82 -24.59
C LEU A 286 -17.15 15.52 -24.95
N THR A 287 -16.59 14.47 -24.38
CA THR A 287 -15.30 13.92 -24.81
C THR A 287 -15.46 13.28 -26.19
N VAL A 288 -14.53 13.58 -27.10
CA VAL A 288 -14.51 13.02 -28.45
C VAL A 288 -13.49 11.89 -28.53
N LEU A 289 -13.95 10.73 -28.98
CA LEU A 289 -13.15 9.51 -29.11
C LEU A 289 -12.90 9.16 -30.58
N ASP A 290 -11.74 8.56 -30.85
CA ASP A 290 -11.46 7.91 -32.14
C ASP A 290 -12.15 6.53 -32.22
N GLU A 291 -11.92 5.79 -33.30
CA GLU A 291 -12.45 4.42 -33.48
C GLU A 291 -11.90 3.45 -32.43
N ALA A 292 -10.65 3.64 -32.00
CA ALA A 292 -9.92 2.82 -31.04
C ALA A 292 -10.18 3.18 -29.55
N GLN A 293 -11.10 4.10 -29.26
CA GLN A 293 -11.42 4.59 -27.89
C GLN A 293 -10.38 5.52 -27.26
N HIS A 294 -9.43 6.05 -28.02
CA HIS A 294 -8.53 7.07 -27.49
C HIS A 294 -9.25 8.42 -27.38
N ALA A 295 -8.98 9.11 -26.27
CA ALA A 295 -9.53 10.44 -26.04
C ALA A 295 -8.75 11.50 -26.84
N LEU A 296 -9.38 12.08 -27.86
CA LEU A 296 -8.76 13.10 -28.71
C LEU A 296 -8.85 14.51 -28.11
N GLY A 297 -9.90 14.76 -27.34
CA GLY A 297 -10.21 16.07 -26.76
C GLY A 297 -11.69 16.16 -26.42
N PHE A 298 -12.22 17.37 -26.34
CA PHE A 298 -13.64 17.60 -26.04
C PHE A 298 -14.24 18.69 -26.92
N VAL A 299 -15.56 18.65 -27.09
CA VAL A 299 -16.34 19.72 -27.70
C VAL A 299 -17.19 20.35 -26.61
N ALA A 300 -17.07 21.67 -26.42
CA ALA A 300 -17.88 22.41 -25.45
C ALA A 300 -19.26 22.75 -26.03
N ARG A 301 -20.30 22.75 -25.18
CA ARG A 301 -21.69 23.09 -25.55
C ARG A 301 -21.81 24.41 -26.30
N ARG A 302 -21.04 25.42 -25.88
CA ARG A 302 -20.97 26.73 -26.54
C ARG A 302 -20.45 26.67 -27.98
N ALA A 303 -19.55 25.73 -28.29
CA ALA A 303 -18.94 25.58 -29.60
C ALA A 303 -19.80 24.73 -30.55
N ALA A 304 -20.64 23.84 -30.00
CA ALA A 304 -21.59 23.05 -30.77
C ALA A 304 -22.91 23.79 -31.08
N ARG A 305 -23.28 24.80 -30.27
CA ARG A 305 -24.54 25.54 -30.40
C ARG A 305 -24.65 26.25 -31.75
N GLY A 306 -25.57 25.77 -32.61
CA GLY A 306 -25.81 26.34 -33.93
C GLY A 306 -24.65 26.17 -34.92
N ALA A 307 -23.71 25.27 -34.62
CA ALA A 307 -22.60 24.98 -35.51
C ALA A 307 -22.95 23.84 -36.47
N GLU A 308 -22.52 23.97 -37.72
CA GLU A 308 -22.56 22.92 -38.74
C GLU A 308 -21.24 22.13 -38.74
N GLY A 309 -21.28 20.90 -39.26
CA GLY A 309 -20.13 19.99 -39.32
C GLY A 309 -20.16 18.90 -38.24
N VAL A 310 -19.01 18.28 -38.01
CA VAL A 310 -18.84 17.13 -37.10
C VAL A 310 -17.90 17.47 -35.94
N CYS A 311 -18.01 16.72 -34.84
CA CYS A 311 -17.22 16.92 -33.62
C CYS A 311 -15.71 16.94 -33.88
N GLY A 312 -15.21 16.10 -34.79
CA GLY A 312 -13.79 16.00 -35.15
C GLY A 312 -13.16 17.31 -35.64
N GLU A 313 -13.96 18.22 -36.21
CA GLU A 313 -13.49 19.51 -36.74
C GLU A 313 -13.40 20.61 -35.66
N ARG A 314 -14.00 20.38 -34.49
CA ARG A 314 -14.12 21.36 -33.40
C ARG A 314 -13.54 20.85 -32.07
N VAL A 315 -12.70 19.83 -32.12
CA VAL A 315 -12.07 19.24 -30.92
C VAL A 315 -11.15 20.26 -30.26
N THR A 316 -11.38 20.50 -28.97
CA THR A 316 -10.45 21.21 -28.10
C THR A 316 -9.58 20.19 -27.36
N PRO A 317 -8.24 20.27 -27.44
CA PRO A 317 -7.37 19.38 -26.69
C PRO A 317 -7.57 19.52 -25.18
N PHE A 318 -7.35 18.44 -24.44
CA PHE A 318 -7.35 18.51 -22.98
C PHE A 318 -6.15 19.32 -22.48
N PRO A 319 -6.34 20.25 -21.52
CA PRO A 319 -5.22 20.97 -20.92
C PRO A 319 -4.28 20.03 -20.15
N ALA A 320 -4.82 18.95 -19.58
CA ALA A 320 -4.09 17.85 -18.97
C ALA A 320 -4.97 16.61 -18.87
N THR A 321 -4.34 15.45 -18.68
CA THR A 321 -4.99 14.15 -18.52
C THR A 321 -4.50 13.46 -17.23
N VAL A 322 -5.26 12.46 -16.80
CA VAL A 322 -5.01 11.69 -15.59
C VAL A 322 -4.90 10.22 -15.96
N SER A 323 -3.93 9.51 -15.40
CA SER A 323 -3.84 8.06 -15.56
C SER A 323 -4.82 7.36 -14.63
N PHE A 324 -5.38 6.22 -15.05
CA PHE A 324 -6.21 5.35 -14.22
C PHE A 324 -5.60 5.11 -12.82
N ASP A 325 -4.28 4.93 -12.76
CA ASP A 325 -3.53 4.61 -11.54
C ASP A 325 -3.11 5.83 -10.70
N ASP A 326 -3.31 7.06 -11.20
CA ASP A 326 -3.04 8.28 -10.42
C ASP A 326 -3.96 8.30 -9.19
N ASN A 327 -3.44 8.61 -8.01
CA ASN A 327 -4.28 8.80 -6.83
C ASN A 327 -5.00 10.17 -6.87
N LEU A 328 -6.12 10.28 -6.15
CA LEU A 328 -6.94 11.50 -6.16
C LEU A 328 -6.19 12.76 -5.69
N ARG A 329 -5.15 12.63 -4.86
CA ARG A 329 -4.31 13.78 -4.48
C ARG A 329 -3.58 14.36 -5.69
N ILE A 330 -3.01 13.51 -6.56
CA ILE A 330 -2.37 13.93 -7.81
C ILE A 330 -3.40 14.57 -8.73
N VAL A 331 -4.59 13.98 -8.85
CA VAL A 331 -5.69 14.52 -9.65
C VAL A 331 -6.06 15.93 -9.21
N LEU A 332 -6.33 16.15 -7.92
CA LEU A 332 -6.66 17.46 -7.39
C LEU A 332 -5.55 18.47 -7.64
N SER A 333 -4.28 18.08 -7.45
CA SER A 333 -3.14 18.93 -7.75
C SER A 333 -3.11 19.37 -9.23
N LYS A 334 -3.34 18.43 -10.16
CA LYS A 334 -3.44 18.73 -11.59
C LYS A 334 -4.64 19.64 -11.89
N MET A 335 -5.82 19.38 -11.32
CA MET A 335 -7.00 20.24 -11.49
C MET A 335 -6.71 21.69 -11.12
N TYR A 336 -6.06 21.95 -9.98
CA TYR A 336 -5.69 23.30 -9.57
C TYR A 336 -4.62 23.92 -10.48
N GLN A 337 -3.58 23.17 -10.85
CA GLN A 337 -2.50 23.63 -11.72
C GLN A 337 -3.04 24.09 -13.08
N PHE A 338 -3.94 23.30 -13.67
CA PHE A 338 -4.51 23.56 -14.99
C PHE A 338 -5.83 24.36 -14.95
N ARG A 339 -6.27 24.78 -13.75
CA ARG A 339 -7.57 25.45 -13.50
C ARG A 339 -8.74 24.71 -14.15
N ALA A 340 -8.69 23.39 -14.13
CA ALA A 340 -9.69 22.51 -14.72
C ALA A 340 -10.68 22.04 -13.64
N SER A 341 -11.98 22.06 -13.95
CA SER A 341 -13.02 21.53 -13.06
C SER A 341 -13.25 20.02 -13.22
N TRP A 342 -12.66 19.43 -14.26
CA TRP A 342 -12.75 18.02 -14.63
C TRP A 342 -11.49 17.60 -15.40
N MET A 343 -11.18 16.31 -15.44
CA MET A 343 -10.09 15.74 -16.25
C MET A 343 -10.47 14.39 -16.82
N PRO A 344 -10.06 14.04 -18.06
CA PRO A 344 -10.22 12.70 -18.59
C PRO A 344 -9.26 11.73 -17.89
N VAL A 345 -9.78 10.54 -17.58
CA VAL A 345 -9.02 9.42 -17.01
C VAL A 345 -8.74 8.43 -18.14
N LEU A 346 -7.46 8.14 -18.35
CA LEU A 346 -6.99 7.27 -19.42
C LEU A 346 -6.30 6.03 -18.84
N ASP A 347 -6.41 4.89 -19.52
CA ASP A 347 -5.63 3.70 -19.19
C ASP A 347 -4.17 3.79 -19.70
N ALA A 348 -3.42 2.69 -19.61
CA ALA A 348 -2.00 2.65 -20.01
C ALA A 348 -1.82 2.76 -21.53
N GLU A 349 -2.82 2.35 -22.30
CA GLU A 349 -2.86 2.41 -23.75
C GLU A 349 -3.38 3.77 -24.27
N GLY A 350 -3.89 4.62 -23.37
CA GLY A 350 -4.42 5.94 -23.69
C GLY A 350 -5.92 5.92 -24.04
N ALA A 351 -6.61 4.80 -23.83
CA ALA A 351 -8.04 4.70 -24.03
C ALA A 351 -8.79 5.41 -22.90
N TYR A 352 -9.95 5.98 -23.24
CA TYR A 352 -10.79 6.71 -22.31
C TYR A 352 -11.52 5.76 -21.37
N VAL A 353 -11.27 5.89 -20.07
CA VAL A 353 -11.97 5.12 -19.02
C VAL A 353 -13.19 5.88 -18.50
N GLY A 354 -13.08 7.20 -18.43
CA GLY A 354 -14.08 8.08 -17.86
C GLY A 354 -13.52 9.46 -17.56
N GLU A 355 -14.21 10.23 -16.75
CA GLU A 355 -13.74 11.52 -16.27
C GLU A 355 -13.76 11.57 -14.76
N ILE A 356 -13.04 12.54 -14.21
CA ILE A 356 -13.06 12.82 -12.79
C ILE A 356 -13.33 14.30 -12.57
N THR A 357 -14.23 14.61 -11.64
CA THR A 357 -14.63 15.97 -11.28
C THR A 357 -14.43 16.18 -9.78
N GLN A 358 -14.51 17.42 -9.31
CA GLN A 358 -14.48 17.69 -7.87
C GLN A 358 -15.67 17.04 -7.15
N ASP A 359 -16.84 17.03 -7.79
CA ASP A 359 -18.06 16.43 -7.26
C ASP A 359 -17.92 14.89 -7.19
N SER A 360 -17.37 14.24 -8.23
CA SER A 360 -17.18 12.79 -8.20
C SER A 360 -16.19 12.35 -7.13
N ILE A 361 -15.15 13.16 -6.87
CA ILE A 361 -14.22 12.95 -5.77
C ILE A 361 -14.94 13.08 -4.43
N ALA A 362 -15.73 14.15 -4.23
CA ALA A 362 -16.46 14.38 -2.99
C ALA A 362 -17.51 13.28 -2.73
N ASP A 363 -18.25 12.87 -3.75
CA ASP A 363 -19.24 11.79 -3.68
C ASP A 363 -18.57 10.45 -3.34
N TYR A 364 -17.45 10.11 -3.98
CA TYR A 364 -16.74 8.88 -3.66
C TYR A 364 -16.26 8.88 -2.20
N LEU A 365 -15.66 9.99 -1.75
CA LEU A 365 -15.13 10.11 -0.39
C LEU A 365 -16.22 10.08 0.69
N SER A 366 -17.41 10.62 0.40
CA SER A 366 -18.54 10.66 1.34
C SER A 366 -19.42 9.40 1.31
N SER A 367 -19.46 8.67 0.19
CA SER A 367 -20.32 7.49 0.00
C SER A 367 -19.94 6.27 0.87
N GLY A 368 -18.78 6.31 1.54
CA GLY A 368 -18.23 5.16 2.26
C GLY A 368 -17.92 3.95 1.37
N ARG A 369 -17.88 4.12 0.03
CA ARG A 369 -17.40 3.11 -0.92
C ARG A 369 -15.92 2.83 -0.66
N SER A 370 -15.51 1.57 -0.78
CA SER A 370 -14.10 1.19 -0.68
C SER A 370 -13.71 0.16 -1.73
N ARG A 371 -12.41 0.06 -1.99
CA ARG A 371 -11.80 -0.81 -3.02
C ARG A 371 -12.22 -2.28 -2.97
N GLN A 372 -12.65 -2.83 -1.83
CA GLN A 372 -13.16 -4.20 -1.76
C GLN A 372 -14.55 -4.39 -2.37
N GLN A 373 -15.34 -3.33 -2.53
CA GLN A 373 -16.67 -3.40 -3.15
C GLN A 373 -16.64 -3.23 -4.67
N THR A 374 -15.57 -2.68 -5.25
CA THR A 374 -15.44 -2.47 -6.70
C THR A 374 -14.97 -3.71 -7.44
N GLY A 375 -15.47 -4.91 -7.10
CA GLY A 375 -15.17 -6.19 -7.76
C GLY A 375 -15.56 -6.29 -9.25
N GLN A 376 -15.55 -5.19 -9.99
CA GLN A 376 -15.62 -5.14 -11.44
C GLN A 376 -14.20 -5.09 -12.03
N PRO A 377 -13.92 -5.90 -13.06
CA PRO A 377 -12.70 -5.74 -13.84
C PRO A 377 -12.67 -4.37 -14.52
N PRO A 378 -11.49 -3.82 -14.83
CA PRO A 378 -11.39 -2.61 -15.64
C PRO A 378 -12.01 -2.88 -17.02
N GLY A 379 -12.85 -1.96 -17.50
CA GLY A 379 -13.35 -2.01 -18.88
C GLY A 379 -14.79 -2.51 -19.08
N ALA A 380 -15.76 -2.00 -18.31
CA ALA A 380 -17.12 -1.95 -18.86
C ALA A 380 -17.11 -0.94 -20.02
N ALA A 381 -17.24 -1.46 -21.24
CA ALA A 381 -17.16 -0.72 -22.49
C ALA A 381 -17.95 0.58 -22.45
N VAL A 382 -17.28 1.69 -22.79
CA VAL A 382 -17.88 2.98 -23.11
C VAL A 382 -19.02 2.71 -24.10
N ARG A 383 -20.25 3.11 -23.77
CA ARG A 383 -21.34 3.11 -24.76
C ARG A 383 -21.14 4.37 -25.61
N PRO A 384 -20.74 4.25 -26.89
CA PRO A 384 -20.78 5.41 -27.76
C PRO A 384 -22.24 5.80 -28.00
N VAL A 385 -22.51 7.10 -28.06
CA VAL A 385 -23.78 7.61 -28.57
C VAL A 385 -23.99 7.04 -29.97
N ALA A 386 -25.08 6.33 -30.18
CA ALA A 386 -25.41 5.72 -31.46
C ALA A 386 -25.54 6.82 -32.51
N ALA A 387 -24.77 6.70 -33.60
CA ALA A 387 -24.95 7.55 -34.77
C ALA A 387 -26.37 7.32 -35.31
N ALA A 388 -27.23 8.33 -35.17
CA ALA A 388 -28.50 8.34 -35.87
C ALA A 388 -28.21 8.38 -37.39
N VAL A 389 -28.74 7.38 -38.10
CA VAL A 389 -28.71 7.26 -39.57
C VAL A 389 -29.59 8.35 -40.19
#